data_AF-A0A968FWC0-F1
#
_entry.id   AF-A0A968FWC0-F1
#
_cell.length_a   1.000
_cell.length_b   1.000
_cell.length_c   1.000
_cell.angle_alpha   90.00
_cell.angle_beta   90.00
_cell.angle_gamma   90.00
#
_symmetry.space_group_name_H-M   'P 1'
#
loop_
_entity.id
_entity.type
_entity.pdbx_description
1 polymer ?
#
loop_
_entity_poly.entity_id
_entity_poly.type
_entity_poly.pdbx_seq_one_letter_code
_entity_poly.pdbx_strand_id
1 'polypeptide(L)'
;MVAVIVSTGGKIAWNAYDEWDRAESLAASQPAQALEHYERVIHWHVPFLPLSHRAAERMWAQAERYEAAGDPENAINTYRVLRGAFYAARSFYTPGKEWIARCNEKIAGLMASRPAYSQEEQGKSVEQRKAEYLALLSEEKPPYPAWALLTEVGFFGWVACAFLFILQGFNPAGGFQTRLALRWAAGWGMFYGLWIWGLFRV
;
A
#
# COMPACT_ATOMS: atom_id res chain seq x y z
N MET A 1 -8.46 -1.64 -25.84
CA MET A 1 -8.56 -1.71 -24.36
C MET A 1 -8.44 -3.16 -23.85
N VAL A 2 -9.29 -4.10 -24.30
CA VAL A 2 -9.24 -5.52 -23.88
C VAL A 2 -7.87 -6.18 -24.13
N ALA A 3 -7.28 -6.03 -25.32
CA ALA A 3 -5.98 -6.62 -25.63
C ALA A 3 -4.85 -6.13 -24.69
N VAL A 4 -4.90 -4.87 -24.26
CA VAL A 4 -3.91 -4.27 -23.33
C VAL A 4 -4.07 -4.83 -21.92
N ILE A 5 -5.31 -5.03 -21.47
CA ILE A 5 -5.61 -5.61 -20.16
C ILE A 5 -5.13 -7.07 -20.13
N VAL A 6 -5.44 -7.84 -21.19
CA VAL A 6 -5.02 -9.25 -21.30
C VAL A 6 -3.50 -9.37 -21.40
N SER A 7 -2.83 -8.55 -22.23
CA SER A 7 -1.37 -8.61 -22.37
C SER A 7 -0.65 -8.22 -21.07
N THR A 8 -1.15 -7.19 -20.37
CA THR A 8 -0.56 -6.74 -19.10
C THR A 8 -0.80 -7.75 -18.00
N GLY A 9 -2.02 -8.28 -17.88
CA GLY A 9 -2.35 -9.34 -16.92
C GLY A 9 -1.53 -10.61 -17.15
N GLY A 10 -1.38 -11.02 -18.41
CA GLY A 10 -0.52 -12.15 -18.79
C GLY A 10 0.94 -11.95 -18.40
N LYS A 11 1.49 -10.75 -18.64
CA LYS A 11 2.87 -10.41 -18.23
C LYS A 11 3.05 -10.41 -16.71
N ILE A 12 2.08 -9.87 -15.96
CA ILE A 12 2.12 -9.86 -14.50
C ILE A 12 2.12 -11.30 -13.96
N ALA A 13 1.23 -12.15 -14.47
CA ALA A 13 1.17 -13.55 -14.07
C ALA A 13 2.48 -14.29 -14.40
N TRP A 14 3.03 -14.07 -15.61
CA TRP A 14 4.30 -14.66 -16.01
C TRP A 14 5.44 -14.27 -15.05
N ASN A 15 5.56 -12.98 -14.74
CA ASN A 15 6.56 -12.49 -13.79
C ASN A 15 6.36 -13.08 -12.38
N ALA A 16 5.11 -13.23 -11.94
CA ALA A 16 4.82 -13.84 -10.65
C ALA A 16 5.31 -15.30 -10.58
N TYR A 17 5.11 -16.08 -11.64
CA TYR A 17 5.60 -17.46 -11.70
C TYR A 17 7.12 -17.56 -11.83
N ASP A 18 7.76 -16.69 -12.63
CA ASP A 18 9.23 -16.66 -12.74
C ASP A 18 9.89 -16.32 -11.39
N GLU A 19 9.35 -15.34 -10.65
CA GLU A 19 9.83 -15.04 -9.30
C GLU A 19 9.57 -16.18 -8.31
N TRP A 20 8.44 -16.89 -8.45
CA TRP A 20 8.12 -18.07 -7.64
C TRP A 20 9.12 -19.21 -7.87
N ASP A 21 9.40 -19.54 -9.13
CA ASP A 21 10.34 -20.63 -9.48
C ASP A 21 11.75 -20.32 -8.98
N ARG A 22 12.18 -19.04 -9.07
CA ARG A 22 13.45 -18.57 -8.49
C ARG A 22 13.46 -18.73 -6.96
N ALA A 23 12.40 -18.32 -6.28
CA ALA A 23 12.29 -18.43 -4.83
C ALA A 23 12.40 -19.90 -4.38
N GLU A 24 11.64 -20.81 -5.01
CA GLU A 24 11.65 -22.23 -4.67
C GLU A 24 13.03 -22.87 -4.96
N SER A 25 13.72 -22.46 -6.03
CA SER A 25 15.08 -22.95 -6.33
C SER A 25 16.11 -22.55 -5.28
N LEU A 26 15.92 -21.39 -4.64
CA LEU A 26 16.83 -20.84 -3.63
C LEU A 26 16.45 -21.22 -2.20
N ALA A 27 15.20 -21.64 -1.96
CA ALA A 27 14.64 -21.83 -0.62
C ALA A 27 15.46 -22.76 0.30
N ALA A 28 16.10 -23.79 -0.27
CA ALA A 28 16.91 -24.73 0.49
C ALA A 28 18.34 -24.22 0.75
N SER A 29 18.96 -23.57 -0.22
CA SER A 29 20.38 -23.18 -0.15
C SER A 29 20.61 -21.76 0.37
N GLN A 30 19.71 -20.83 0.02
CA GLN A 30 19.86 -19.39 0.21
C GLN A 30 18.51 -18.78 0.65
N PRO A 31 18.01 -19.14 1.86
CA PRO A 31 16.67 -18.77 2.31
C PRO A 31 16.46 -17.26 2.40
N ALA A 32 17.49 -16.48 2.72
CA ALA A 32 17.41 -15.02 2.73
C ALA A 32 17.12 -14.44 1.33
N GLN A 33 17.78 -14.94 0.28
CA GLN A 33 17.50 -14.51 -1.09
C GLN A 33 16.15 -15.02 -1.58
N ALA A 34 15.74 -16.23 -1.15
CA ALA A 34 14.41 -16.75 -1.46
C ALA A 34 13.30 -15.83 -0.95
N LEU A 35 13.45 -15.23 0.24
CA LEU A 35 12.49 -14.27 0.79
C LEU A 35 12.28 -13.06 -0.12
N GLU A 36 13.35 -12.51 -0.72
CA GLU A 36 13.24 -11.38 -1.65
C GLU A 36 12.39 -11.74 -2.89
N HIS A 37 12.54 -12.97 -3.38
CA HIS A 37 11.75 -13.45 -4.51
C HIS A 37 10.29 -13.72 -4.12
N TYR A 38 10.03 -14.32 -2.95
CA TYR A 38 8.66 -14.45 -2.44
C TYR A 38 7.97 -13.10 -2.22
N GLU A 39 8.69 -12.09 -1.73
CA GLU A 39 8.19 -10.72 -1.62
C GLU A 39 7.75 -10.18 -3.00
N ARG A 40 8.59 -10.37 -4.03
CA ARG A 40 8.26 -9.97 -5.41
C ARG A 40 7.02 -10.71 -5.95
N VAL A 41 6.84 -11.99 -5.61
CA VAL A 41 5.61 -12.73 -5.95
C VAL A 41 4.37 -12.05 -5.37
N ILE A 42 4.45 -11.52 -4.13
CA ILE A 42 3.35 -10.76 -3.52
C ILE A 42 3.15 -9.42 -4.24
N HIS A 43 4.23 -8.73 -4.64
CA HIS A 43 4.14 -7.49 -5.43
C HIS A 43 3.48 -7.69 -6.80
N TRP A 44 3.68 -8.84 -7.43
CA TRP A 44 2.97 -9.25 -8.66
C TRP A 44 1.59 -9.84 -8.38
N HIS A 45 0.88 -9.35 -7.36
CA HIS A 45 -0.43 -9.86 -7.00
C HIS A 45 -1.41 -9.83 -8.18
N VAL A 46 -1.97 -11.00 -8.48
CA VAL A 46 -3.08 -11.14 -9.42
C VAL A 46 -4.29 -11.61 -8.62
N PRO A 47 -5.44 -10.92 -8.73
CA PRO A 47 -6.67 -11.35 -8.10
C PRO A 47 -6.98 -12.83 -8.44
N PHE A 48 -7.46 -13.57 -7.44
CA PHE A 48 -7.87 -14.98 -7.54
C PHE A 48 -6.73 -16.01 -7.76
N LEU A 49 -5.50 -15.58 -8.04
CA LEU A 49 -4.37 -16.51 -8.05
C LEU A 49 -3.88 -16.78 -6.61
N PRO A 50 -3.60 -18.04 -6.24
CA PRO A 50 -3.17 -18.39 -4.89
C PRO A 50 -1.69 -18.06 -4.63
N LEU A 51 -0.96 -17.58 -5.63
CA LEU A 51 0.50 -17.51 -5.59
C LEU A 51 1.02 -16.57 -4.50
N SER A 52 0.39 -15.40 -4.32
CA SER A 52 0.75 -14.48 -3.23
C SER A 52 0.50 -15.09 -1.84
N HIS A 53 -0.53 -15.93 -1.69
CA HIS A 53 -0.81 -16.63 -0.43
C HIS A 53 0.24 -17.71 -0.15
N ARG A 54 0.63 -18.48 -1.17
CA ARG A 54 1.71 -19.47 -1.05
C ARG A 54 3.06 -18.82 -0.72
N ALA A 55 3.37 -17.69 -1.35
CA ALA A 55 4.57 -16.92 -1.02
C ALA A 55 4.53 -16.43 0.43
N ALA A 56 3.38 -15.95 0.90
CA ALA A 56 3.19 -15.56 2.29
C ALA A 56 3.38 -16.74 3.26
N GLU A 57 2.88 -17.93 2.94
CA GLU A 57 3.12 -19.15 3.74
C GLU A 57 4.62 -19.48 3.85
N ARG A 58 5.37 -19.36 2.75
CA ARG A 58 6.82 -19.60 2.73
C ARG A 58 7.57 -18.58 3.58
N MET A 59 7.24 -17.30 3.45
CA MET A 59 7.82 -16.22 4.26
C MET A 59 7.47 -16.38 5.74
N TRP A 60 6.23 -16.74 6.06
CA TRP A 60 5.77 -17.02 7.42
C TRP A 60 6.55 -18.18 8.05
N ALA A 61 6.65 -19.31 7.35
CA ALA A 61 7.39 -20.47 7.84
C ALA A 61 8.87 -20.13 8.10
N GLN A 62 9.47 -19.26 7.30
CA GLN A 62 10.84 -18.80 7.54
C GLN A 62 10.95 -17.89 8.76
N ALA A 63 9.96 -17.03 9.01
CA ALA A 63 9.90 -16.22 10.23
C ALA A 63 9.75 -17.09 11.49
N GLU A 64 8.91 -18.13 11.45
CA GLU A 64 8.77 -19.09 12.55
C GLU A 64 10.07 -19.87 12.82
N ARG A 65 10.85 -20.18 11.77
CA ARG A 65 12.19 -20.78 11.94
C ARG A 65 13.15 -19.84 12.67
N TYR A 66 13.13 -18.55 12.37
CA TYR A 66 13.93 -17.57 13.12
C TYR A 66 13.47 -17.49 14.58
N GLU A 67 12.16 -17.51 14.86
CA GLU A 67 11.66 -17.58 16.24
C GLU A 67 12.17 -18.83 16.97
N ALA A 68 12.05 -20.01 16.34
CA ALA A 68 12.50 -21.27 16.91
C ALA A 68 14.02 -21.34 17.14
N ALA A 69 14.79 -20.62 16.31
CA ALA A 69 16.24 -20.49 16.45
C ALA A 69 16.67 -19.47 17.53
N GLY A 70 15.73 -18.80 18.19
CA GLY A 70 16.04 -17.76 19.16
C GLY A 70 16.53 -16.45 18.54
N ASP A 71 16.15 -16.18 17.28
CA ASP A 71 16.49 -14.97 16.53
C ASP A 71 15.26 -14.07 16.31
N PRO A 72 14.81 -13.35 17.35
CA PRO A 72 13.63 -12.50 17.27
C PRO A 72 13.83 -11.27 16.38
N GLU A 73 15.06 -10.89 16.05
CA GLU A 73 15.35 -9.76 15.14
C GLU A 73 15.00 -10.14 13.70
N ASN A 74 15.55 -11.25 13.20
CA ASN A 74 15.24 -11.71 11.85
C ASN A 74 13.79 -12.17 11.70
N ALA A 75 13.19 -12.74 12.76
CA ALA A 75 11.76 -13.05 12.77
C ALA A 75 10.89 -11.79 12.59
N ILE A 76 11.10 -10.76 13.42
CA ILE A 76 10.36 -9.49 13.33
C ILE A 76 10.57 -8.83 11.97
N ASN A 77 11.80 -8.82 11.47
CA ASN A 77 12.10 -8.24 10.16
C ASN A 77 11.33 -8.97 9.05
N THR A 78 11.35 -10.30 9.05
CA THR A 78 10.63 -11.11 8.05
C THR A 78 9.12 -10.86 8.10
N TYR A 79 8.52 -10.78 9.29
CA TYR A 79 7.10 -10.42 9.42
C TYR A 79 6.79 -9.00 8.94
N ARG A 80 7.69 -8.04 9.18
CA ARG A 80 7.54 -6.66 8.67
C ARG A 80 7.61 -6.61 7.15
N VAL A 81 8.53 -7.35 6.55
CA VAL A 81 8.65 -7.47 5.08
C VAL A 81 7.40 -8.11 4.49
N LEU A 82 6.94 -9.24 5.04
CA LEU A 82 5.71 -9.91 4.59
C LEU A 82 4.50 -8.97 4.66
N ARG A 83 4.32 -8.28 5.79
CA ARG A 83 3.26 -7.28 5.95
C ARG A 83 3.42 -6.14 4.94
N GLY A 84 4.64 -5.64 4.77
CA GLY A 84 4.97 -4.56 3.84
C GLY A 84 4.63 -4.93 2.40
N ALA A 85 4.90 -6.16 1.99
CA ALA A 85 4.63 -6.66 0.64
C ALA A 85 3.14 -6.56 0.27
N PHE A 86 2.26 -6.95 1.19
CA PHE A 86 0.81 -6.83 0.98
C PHE A 86 0.32 -5.37 0.97
N TYR A 87 0.92 -4.50 1.79
CA TYR A 87 0.63 -3.06 1.70
C TYR A 87 1.16 -2.44 0.40
N ALA A 88 2.29 -2.89 -0.13
CA ALA A 88 2.82 -2.43 -1.41
C ALA A 88 1.96 -2.91 -2.60
N ALA A 89 1.33 -4.08 -2.48
CA ALA A 89 0.38 -4.60 -3.45
C ALA A 89 -1.04 -3.98 -3.34
N ARG A 90 -1.25 -3.00 -2.45
CA ARG A 90 -2.56 -2.34 -2.29
C ARG A 90 -2.93 -1.51 -3.52
N SER A 91 -4.22 -1.51 -3.85
CA SER A 91 -4.80 -0.67 -4.90
C SER A 91 -6.15 -0.13 -4.37
N PHE A 92 -7.26 -0.41 -5.06
CA PHE A 92 -8.61 -0.12 -4.57
C PHE A 92 -9.01 -0.96 -3.34
N TYR A 93 -8.28 -2.05 -3.09
CA TYR A 93 -8.39 -2.86 -1.89
C TYR A 93 -7.00 -3.31 -1.43
N THR A 94 -6.91 -3.79 -0.19
CA THR A 94 -5.68 -4.38 0.36
C THR A 94 -5.76 -5.90 0.26
N PRO A 95 -4.92 -6.57 -0.54
CA PRO A 95 -4.83 -8.02 -0.54
C PRO A 95 -4.21 -8.54 0.77
N GLY A 96 -4.48 -9.80 1.13
CA GLY A 96 -3.81 -10.46 2.25
C GLY A 96 -4.06 -9.85 3.64
N LYS A 97 -5.24 -9.25 3.87
CA LYS A 97 -5.60 -8.67 5.19
C LYS A 97 -5.40 -9.64 6.36
N GLU A 98 -5.65 -10.93 6.15
CA GLU A 98 -5.40 -11.97 7.15
C GLU A 98 -3.92 -12.09 7.50
N TRP A 99 -3.02 -12.04 6.50
CA TRP A 99 -1.58 -12.09 6.69
C TRP A 99 -1.08 -10.83 7.41
N ILE A 100 -1.60 -9.67 7.03
CA ILE A 100 -1.31 -8.40 7.73
C ILE A 100 -1.69 -8.51 9.22
N ALA A 101 -2.89 -8.99 9.53
CA ALA A 101 -3.35 -9.15 10.92
C ALA A 101 -2.47 -10.15 11.70
N ARG A 102 -2.15 -11.31 11.09
CA ARG A 102 -1.26 -12.31 11.69
C ARG A 102 0.15 -11.74 11.96
N CYS A 103 0.71 -11.00 11.00
CA CYS A 103 2.01 -10.34 11.17
C CYS A 103 1.96 -9.27 12.26
N ASN A 104 0.88 -8.47 12.34
CA ASN A 104 0.73 -7.48 13.39
C ASN A 104 0.73 -8.11 14.79
N GLU A 105 0.00 -9.20 14.99
CA GLU A 105 -0.01 -9.96 16.24
C GLU A 105 1.38 -10.50 16.62
N LYS A 106 2.07 -11.13 15.65
CA LYS A 106 3.42 -11.67 15.86
C LYS A 106 4.44 -10.58 16.17
N ILE A 107 4.45 -9.49 15.40
CA ILE A 107 5.36 -8.36 15.62
C ILE A 107 5.09 -7.74 16.99
N ALA A 108 3.82 -7.48 17.34
CA ALA A 108 3.46 -6.90 18.64
C ALA A 108 3.91 -7.79 19.81
N GLY A 109 3.67 -9.11 19.71
CA GLY A 109 4.11 -10.08 20.72
C GLY A 109 5.63 -10.09 20.88
N LEU A 110 6.36 -10.27 19.77
CA LEU A 110 7.82 -10.34 19.79
C LEU A 110 8.47 -9.02 20.25
N MET A 111 7.90 -7.87 19.89
CA MET A 111 8.37 -6.57 20.37
C MET A 111 8.11 -6.39 21.86
N ALA A 112 6.94 -6.79 22.36
CA ALA A 112 6.61 -6.68 23.78
C ALA A 112 7.45 -7.59 24.67
N SER A 113 7.94 -8.73 24.15
CA SER A 113 8.85 -9.62 24.88
C SER A 113 10.28 -9.07 25.02
N ARG A 114 10.65 -8.02 24.27
CA ARG A 114 11.96 -7.39 24.40
C ARG A 114 12.05 -6.55 25.68
N PRO A 115 13.27 -6.25 26.17
CA PRO A 115 13.46 -5.25 27.22
C PRO A 115 12.80 -3.93 26.83
N ALA A 116 12.15 -3.27 27.80
CA ALA A 116 11.53 -1.98 27.59
C ALA A 116 12.55 -0.98 27.03
N TYR A 117 12.21 -0.33 25.91
CA TYR A 117 13.10 0.62 25.25
C TYR A 117 13.07 1.99 25.94
N SER A 118 11.92 2.38 26.47
CA SER A 118 11.70 3.69 27.11
C SER A 118 11.36 3.57 28.60
N GLN A 119 11.57 4.67 29.34
CA GLN A 119 11.14 4.78 30.74
C GLN A 119 9.63 4.60 30.90
N GLU A 120 8.84 5.04 29.92
CA GLU A 120 7.39 4.86 29.91
C GLU A 120 6.99 3.38 29.81
N GLU A 121 7.74 2.58 29.06
CA GLU A 121 7.50 1.15 28.91
C GLU A 121 7.92 0.33 30.13
N GLN A 122 8.87 0.79 30.95
CA GLN A 122 9.37 0.06 32.11
C GLN A 122 8.30 -0.22 33.17
N GLY A 123 7.26 0.62 33.24
CA GLY A 123 6.12 0.43 34.12
C GLY A 123 5.01 -0.47 33.58
N LYS A 124 5.12 -0.95 32.33
CA LYS A 124 4.05 -1.66 31.61
C LYS A 124 4.31 -3.17 31.58
N SER A 125 3.25 -3.96 31.76
CA SER A 125 3.31 -5.41 31.57
C SER A 125 3.58 -5.78 30.10
N VAL A 126 4.02 -7.01 29.83
CA VAL A 126 4.22 -7.49 28.45
C VAL A 126 2.91 -7.42 27.66
N GLU A 127 1.79 -7.74 28.29
CA GLU A 127 0.45 -7.72 27.70
C GLU A 127 0.03 -6.28 27.34
N GLN A 128 0.30 -5.32 28.23
CA GLN A 128 0.03 -3.90 27.97
C GLN A 128 0.87 -3.39 26.79
N ARG A 129 2.17 -3.68 26.78
CA ARG A 129 3.06 -3.31 25.66
C ARG A 129 2.62 -3.97 24.35
N LYS A 130 2.22 -5.24 24.38
CA LYS A 130 1.68 -5.93 23.20
C LYS A 130 0.44 -5.22 22.67
N ALA A 131 -0.51 -4.87 23.55
CA ALA A 131 -1.74 -4.20 23.15
C ALA A 131 -1.46 -2.82 22.50
N GLU A 132 -0.53 -2.04 23.06
CA GLU A 132 -0.12 -0.75 22.50
C GLU A 132 0.55 -0.91 21.12
N TYR A 133 1.50 -1.83 20.98
CA TYR A 133 2.11 -2.10 19.67
C TYR A 133 1.07 -2.58 18.66
N LEU A 134 0.17 -3.47 19.06
CA LEU A 134 -0.88 -3.97 18.16
C LEU A 134 -1.81 -2.84 17.70
N ALA A 135 -2.18 -1.92 18.60
CA ALA A 135 -2.98 -0.74 18.24
C ALA A 135 -2.25 0.14 17.20
N LEU A 136 -0.97 0.42 17.43
CA LEU A 136 -0.14 1.20 16.48
C LEU A 136 0.02 0.51 15.12
N LEU A 137 0.12 -0.82 15.10
CA LEU A 137 0.29 -1.60 13.87
C LEU A 137 -1.01 -1.81 13.09
N SER A 138 -2.15 -1.79 13.78
CA SER A 138 -3.47 -2.03 13.20
C SER A 138 -4.16 -0.74 12.74
N GLU A 139 -3.62 0.42 13.12
CA GLU A 139 -4.08 1.71 12.64
C GLU A 139 -3.95 1.82 11.12
N GLU A 140 -5.07 2.04 10.42
CA GLU A 140 -5.04 2.35 9.00
C GLU A 140 -4.42 3.73 8.81
N LYS A 141 -3.25 3.78 8.15
CA LYS A 141 -2.55 5.02 7.85
C LYS A 141 -2.89 5.54 6.45
N PRO A 142 -2.90 6.87 6.27
CA PRO A 142 -3.12 7.49 4.96
C PRO A 142 -2.11 7.01 3.89
N PRO A 143 -2.42 7.19 2.59
CA PRO A 143 -3.57 7.89 2.05
C PRO A 143 -4.85 7.03 2.04
N TYR A 144 -5.97 7.63 2.43
CA TYR A 144 -7.27 7.01 2.25
C TYR A 144 -7.69 7.10 0.78
N PRO A 145 -7.98 5.98 0.08
CA PRO A 145 -8.19 5.97 -1.37
C PRO A 145 -9.28 6.94 -1.85
N ALA A 146 -10.37 7.08 -1.10
CA ALA A 146 -11.46 7.98 -1.45
C ALA A 146 -11.04 9.46 -1.41
N TRP A 147 -10.27 9.86 -0.39
CA TRP A 147 -9.77 11.23 -0.26
C TRP A 147 -8.66 11.52 -1.27
N ALA A 148 -7.80 10.54 -1.56
CA ALA A 148 -6.81 10.64 -2.63
C ALA A 148 -7.48 10.86 -3.99
N LEU A 149 -8.50 10.06 -4.32
CA LEU A 149 -9.27 10.22 -5.56
C LEU A 149 -9.96 11.59 -5.65
N LEU A 150 -10.59 12.05 -4.56
CA LEU A 150 -11.22 13.37 -4.51
C LEU A 150 -10.19 14.49 -4.78
N THR A 151 -8.99 14.34 -4.22
CA THR A 151 -7.87 15.27 -4.42
C THR A 151 -7.44 15.29 -5.88
N GLU A 152 -7.28 14.14 -6.52
CA GLU A 152 -6.91 14.04 -7.94
C GLU A 152 -7.99 14.65 -8.85
N VAL A 153 -9.27 14.31 -8.62
CA VAL A 153 -10.39 14.88 -9.36
C VAL A 153 -10.45 16.41 -9.19
N GLY A 154 -10.26 16.90 -7.97
CA GLY A 154 -10.14 18.33 -7.68
C GLY A 154 -9.01 18.97 -8.47
N PHE A 155 -7.81 18.39 -8.42
CA PHE A 155 -6.62 18.88 -9.11
C PHE A 155 -6.84 19.00 -10.62
N PHE A 156 -7.20 17.90 -11.29
CA PHE A 156 -7.42 17.90 -12.73
C PHE A 156 -8.61 18.77 -13.13
N GLY A 157 -9.66 18.81 -12.30
CA GLY A 157 -10.85 19.61 -12.54
C GLY A 157 -10.57 21.11 -12.57
N TRP A 158 -9.82 21.65 -11.60
CA TRP A 158 -9.54 23.08 -11.57
C TRP A 158 -8.56 23.48 -12.67
N VAL A 159 -7.55 22.64 -12.96
CA VAL A 159 -6.61 22.86 -14.08
C VAL A 159 -7.36 22.89 -15.41
N ALA A 160 -8.24 21.92 -15.66
CA ALA A 160 -9.06 21.90 -16.88
C ALA A 160 -9.96 23.13 -16.99
N CYS A 161 -10.58 23.57 -15.89
CA CYS A 161 -11.39 24.78 -15.87
C CYS A 161 -10.57 26.04 -16.18
N ALA A 162 -9.34 26.15 -15.66
CA ALA A 162 -8.44 27.25 -15.98
C ALA A 162 -8.09 27.29 -17.48
N PHE A 163 -7.76 26.14 -18.08
CA PHE A 163 -7.53 26.06 -19.52
C PHE A 163 -8.77 26.45 -20.34
N LEU A 164 -9.94 25.92 -19.97
CA LEU A 164 -11.18 26.22 -20.70
C LEU A 164 -11.64 27.67 -20.51
N PHE A 165 -11.34 28.28 -19.37
CA PHE A 165 -11.51 29.72 -19.17
C PHE A 165 -10.66 30.52 -20.16
N ILE A 166 -9.38 30.16 -20.34
CA ILE A 166 -8.49 30.85 -21.29
C ILE A 166 -8.95 30.63 -22.74
N LEU A 167 -9.27 29.39 -23.11
CA LEU A 167 -9.59 29.03 -24.48
C LEU A 167 -11.00 29.47 -24.93
N GLN A 168 -11.97 29.49 -24.02
CA GLN A 168 -13.38 29.76 -24.34
C GLN A 168 -13.93 31.03 -23.70
N GLY A 169 -13.23 31.59 -22.70
CA GLY A 169 -13.60 32.86 -22.07
C GLY A 169 -13.30 34.08 -22.94
N PHE A 170 -12.49 33.92 -23.99
CA PHE A 170 -12.18 34.96 -24.97
C PHE A 170 -12.59 34.48 -26.36
N ASN A 171 -13.13 35.39 -27.17
CA ASN A 171 -13.38 35.12 -28.58
C ASN A 171 -12.10 35.40 -29.41
N PRO A 172 -12.00 34.93 -30.67
CA PRO A 172 -10.84 35.19 -31.52
C PRO A 172 -10.57 36.67 -31.81
N ALA A 173 -11.57 37.54 -31.63
CA ALA A 173 -11.46 38.99 -31.76
C ALA A 173 -11.03 39.70 -30.45
N GLY A 174 -10.68 38.94 -29.39
CA GLY A 174 -10.28 39.46 -28.08
C GLY A 174 -11.43 39.86 -27.15
N GLY A 175 -12.68 39.69 -27.58
CA GLY A 175 -13.88 39.98 -26.79
C GLY A 175 -14.13 38.94 -25.70
N PHE A 176 -14.48 39.41 -24.50
CA PHE A 176 -14.74 38.57 -23.34
C PHE A 176 -16.12 37.92 -23.38
N GLN A 177 -16.18 36.60 -23.29
CA GLN A 177 -17.40 35.80 -23.32
C GLN A 177 -17.91 35.53 -21.89
N THR A 178 -18.53 36.53 -21.26
CA THR A 178 -18.89 36.53 -19.84
C THR A 178 -19.59 35.27 -19.34
N ARG A 179 -20.55 34.71 -20.09
CA ARG A 179 -21.27 33.50 -19.67
C ARG A 179 -20.35 32.26 -19.61
N LEU A 180 -19.51 32.08 -20.62
CA LEU A 180 -18.56 30.96 -20.67
C LEU A 180 -17.45 31.15 -19.64
N ALA A 181 -16.92 32.37 -19.52
CA ALA A 181 -15.92 32.73 -18.53
C ALA A 181 -16.42 32.48 -17.09
N LEU A 182 -17.65 32.91 -16.75
CA LEU A 182 -18.24 32.65 -15.44
C LEU A 182 -18.46 31.16 -15.17
N ARG A 183 -18.90 30.38 -16.17
CA ARG A 183 -19.05 28.93 -16.03
C ARG A 183 -17.73 28.26 -15.65
N TRP A 184 -16.65 28.60 -16.36
CA TRP A 184 -15.33 28.03 -16.11
C TRP A 184 -14.69 28.56 -14.81
N ALA A 185 -14.92 29.83 -14.45
CA ALA A 185 -14.49 30.37 -13.16
C ALA A 185 -15.21 29.71 -11.97
N ALA A 186 -16.52 29.45 -12.09
CA ALA A 186 -17.28 28.73 -11.07
C ALA A 186 -16.79 27.28 -10.93
N GLY A 187 -16.58 26.58 -12.06
CA GLY A 187 -16.00 25.24 -12.07
C GLY A 187 -14.61 25.21 -11.42
N TRP A 188 -13.75 26.18 -11.76
CA TRP A 188 -12.44 26.35 -11.15
C TRP A 188 -12.54 26.46 -9.63
N GLY A 189 -13.39 27.36 -9.11
CA GLY A 189 -13.55 27.55 -7.67
C GLY A 189 -14.07 26.30 -6.95
N MET A 190 -15.02 25.59 -7.55
CA MET A 190 -15.54 24.33 -7.03
C MET A 190 -14.44 23.26 -6.94
N PHE A 191 -13.74 22.99 -8.04
CA PHE A 191 -12.71 21.94 -8.08
C PHE A 191 -11.48 22.29 -7.24
N TYR A 192 -11.12 23.57 -7.16
CA TYR A 192 -10.08 24.03 -6.25
C TYR A 192 -10.48 23.80 -4.78
N GLY A 193 -11.72 24.11 -4.41
CA GLY A 193 -12.26 23.79 -3.09
C GLY A 193 -12.23 22.29 -2.78
N LEU A 194 -12.62 21.44 -3.74
CA LEU A 194 -12.54 19.98 -3.61
C LEU A 194 -11.09 19.50 -3.44
N TRP A 195 -10.15 20.07 -4.19
CA TRP A 195 -8.73 19.74 -4.09
C TRP A 195 -8.16 20.06 -2.70
N ILE A 196 -8.42 21.27 -2.20
CA ILE A 196 -7.98 21.69 -0.86
C ILE A 196 -8.62 20.83 0.23
N TRP A 197 -9.92 20.56 0.12
CA TRP A 197 -10.60 19.68 1.08
C TRP A 197 -9.96 18.29 1.07
N GLY A 198 -9.75 17.71 -0.11
CA GLY A 198 -9.10 16.42 -0.27
C GLY A 198 -7.73 16.37 0.41
N LEU A 199 -6.88 17.37 0.19
CA LEU A 199 -5.54 17.45 0.80
C LEU A 199 -5.56 17.45 2.34
N PHE A 200 -6.57 18.03 2.99
CA PHE A 200 -6.69 18.03 4.45
C PHE A 200 -7.17 16.70 5.04
N ARG A 201 -7.62 15.76 4.18
CA ARG A 201 -8.21 14.48 4.57
C ARG A 201 -7.46 13.27 4.01
N VAL A 202 -6.50 13.50 3.12
CA VAL A 202 -5.63 12.48 2.52
C VAL A 202 -4.73 11.85 3.57
#